data_AF-A0A3A8NKF1-F1
#
_entry.id   AF-A0A3A8NKF1-F1
#
_cell.length_a   1.000
_cell.length_b   1.000
_cell.length_c   1.000
_cell.angle_alpha   90.00
_cell.angle_beta   90.00
_cell.angle_gamma   90.00
#
_symmetry.space_group_name_H-M   'P 1'
#
loop_
_entity.id
_entity.type
_entity.pdbx_description
1 polymer ?
#
loop_
_entity_poly.entity_id
_entity_poly.type
_entity_poly.pdbx_seq_one_letter_code
_entity_poly.pdbx_strand_id
1 'polypeptide(L)'
;MVFAAPLVERGILLNVDGVRSYPARRAMVDILKQFQTLPAYSALREARDTLTAQLPSLTGDERLQAEDLLARISSALSPYYR
;
A
#
# COMPACT_ATOMS: atom_id res chain seq x y z
N MET A 1 -21.85 16.94 -3.35
CA MET A 1 -21.22 15.71 -3.89
C MET A 1 -20.38 15.09 -2.79
N VAL A 2 -20.85 14.01 -2.18
CA VAL A 2 -20.15 13.30 -1.10
C VAL A 2 -19.17 12.33 -1.76
N PHE A 3 -17.87 12.59 -1.64
CA PHE A 3 -16.81 11.68 -2.10
C PHE A 3 -16.74 10.47 -1.16
N ALA A 4 -17.62 9.51 -1.38
CA ALA A 4 -17.54 8.18 -0.79
C ALA A 4 -16.46 7.37 -1.53
N ALA A 5 -15.19 7.54 -1.15
CA ALA A 5 -14.09 6.73 -1.68
C ALA A 5 -12.95 6.33 -0.71
N PRO A 6 -12.87 6.73 0.59
CA PRO A 6 -11.66 6.42 1.36
C PRO A 6 -11.61 5.00 1.94
N LEU A 7 -12.69 4.20 1.86
CA LEU A 7 -12.74 2.89 2.52
C LEU A 7 -12.35 1.71 1.62
N VAL A 8 -12.64 1.76 0.32
CA VAL A 8 -12.37 0.65 -0.59
C VAL A 8 -10.87 0.53 -0.91
N GLU A 9 -10.20 1.67 -1.02
CA GLU A 9 -8.76 1.78 -1.35
C GLU A 9 -7.88 1.15 -0.26
N ARG A 10 -8.27 1.32 1.02
CA ARG A 10 -7.59 0.75 2.21
C ARG A 10 -7.64 -0.77 2.22
N GLY A 11 -8.80 -1.35 1.88
CA GLY A 11 -8.98 -2.80 1.82
C GLY A 11 -8.00 -3.47 0.86
N ILE A 12 -7.66 -2.77 -0.24
CA ILE A 12 -6.81 -3.30 -1.31
C ILE A 12 -5.36 -3.41 -0.87
N LEU A 13 -4.84 -2.33 -0.28
CA LEU A 13 -3.46 -2.28 0.18
C LEU A 13 -3.19 -3.21 1.36
N LEU A 14 -4.13 -3.27 2.31
CA LEU A 14 -3.95 -4.05 3.54
C LEU A 14 -4.31 -5.52 3.37
N ASN A 15 -4.73 -5.95 2.18
CA ASN A 15 -5.22 -7.30 1.91
C ASN A 15 -6.28 -7.75 2.95
N VAL A 16 -7.22 -6.87 3.28
CA VAL A 16 -8.25 -7.13 4.32
C VAL A 16 -9.06 -8.39 4.00
N ASP A 17 -9.19 -8.71 2.71
CA ASP A 17 -9.95 -9.85 2.22
C ASP A 17 -9.10 -11.14 2.13
N GLY A 18 -7.78 -11.10 2.37
CA GLY A 18 -6.87 -12.25 2.26
C GLY A 18 -6.55 -12.72 0.83
N VAL A 19 -7.37 -12.36 -0.16
CA VAL A 19 -7.33 -12.89 -1.55
C VAL A 19 -6.49 -12.04 -2.52
N ARG A 20 -6.00 -10.86 -2.14
CA ARG A 20 -5.31 -9.97 -3.08
C ARG A 20 -3.89 -10.44 -3.35
N SER A 21 -3.67 -10.87 -4.60
CA SER A 21 -2.37 -11.26 -5.11
C SER A 21 -1.37 -10.11 -5.04
N TYR A 22 -0.10 -10.44 -4.83
CA TYR A 22 0.99 -9.46 -4.75
C TYR A 22 1.06 -8.48 -5.96
N PRO A 23 0.83 -8.91 -7.22
CA PRO A 23 0.75 -7.99 -8.36
C PRO A 23 -0.35 -6.93 -8.22
N ALA A 24 -1.52 -7.27 -7.66
CA ALA A 24 -2.61 -6.32 -7.46
C ALA A 24 -2.25 -5.27 -6.40
N ARG A 25 -1.55 -5.68 -5.33
CA ARG A 25 -1.09 -4.74 -4.29
C ARG A 25 -0.08 -3.74 -4.85
N ARG A 26 0.83 -4.20 -5.73
CA ARG A 26 1.76 -3.31 -6.44
C ARG A 26 1.05 -2.29 -7.32
N ALA A 27 0.10 -2.74 -8.16
CA ALA A 27 -0.66 -1.85 -9.02
C ALA A 27 -1.42 -0.77 -8.22
N MET A 28 -1.93 -1.13 -7.04
CA MET A 28 -2.59 -0.17 -6.15
C MET A 28 -1.64 0.90 -5.61
N VAL A 29 -0.39 0.58 -5.30
CA VAL A 29 0.62 1.58 -4.89
C VAL A 29 0.85 2.59 -6.02
N ASP A 30 0.94 2.12 -7.27
CA ASP A 30 1.14 2.98 -8.44
C ASP A 30 -0.07 3.91 -8.66
N ILE A 31 -1.30 3.37 -8.55
CA ILE A 31 -2.55 4.17 -8.67
C ILE A 31 -2.63 5.24 -7.58
N LEU A 32 -2.37 4.88 -6.32
CA LEU A 32 -2.42 5.84 -5.21
C LEU A 32 -1.36 6.92 -5.33
N LYS A 33 -0.16 6.57 -5.84
CA LYS A 33 0.85 7.57 -6.15
C LYS A 33 0.36 8.55 -7.23
N GLN A 34 -0.35 8.06 -8.26
CA GLN A 34 -0.87 8.92 -9.32
C GLN A 34 -1.95 9.90 -8.86
N PHE A 35 -2.76 9.56 -7.85
CA PHE A 35 -3.82 10.46 -7.38
C PHE A 35 -3.28 11.75 -6.75
N GLN A 36 -2.10 11.71 -6.14
CA GLN A 36 -1.48 12.89 -5.53
C GLN A 36 -2.31 13.60 -4.45
N THR A 37 -3.31 12.92 -3.89
CA THR A 37 -4.22 13.51 -2.90
C THR A 37 -3.79 13.17 -1.48
N LEU A 38 -4.23 13.99 -0.51
CA LEU A 38 -3.97 13.74 0.91
C LEU A 38 -4.51 12.36 1.38
N PRO A 39 -5.73 11.92 0.99
CA PRO A 39 -6.21 10.57 1.32
C PRO A 39 -5.32 9.45 0.77
N ALA A 40 -4.84 9.55 -0.47
CA ALA A 40 -3.96 8.55 -1.06
C ALA A 40 -2.61 8.50 -0.35
N TYR A 41 -2.06 9.66 0.02
CA TYR A 41 -0.85 9.75 0.83
C TYR A 41 -1.04 9.10 2.21
N SER A 42 -2.15 9.39 2.90
CA SER A 42 -2.47 8.78 4.19
C SER A 42 -2.62 7.26 4.07
N ALA A 43 -3.27 6.76 3.02
CA ALA A 43 -3.43 5.33 2.79
C ALA A 43 -2.08 4.62 2.57
N LEU A 44 -1.18 5.21 1.77
CA LEU A 44 0.18 4.69 1.59
C LEU A 44 0.98 4.68 2.89
N ARG A 45 0.83 5.72 3.73
CA ARG A 45 1.50 5.79 5.03
C ARG A 45 1.00 4.71 5.99
N GLU A 46 -0.32 4.55 6.11
CA GLU A 46 -0.93 3.49 6.93
C GLU A 46 -0.50 2.09 6.47
N ALA A 47 -0.44 1.87 5.16
CA ALA A 47 0.00 0.59 4.59
C ALA A 47 1.45 0.28 4.90
N ARG A 48 2.35 1.28 4.81
CA ARG A 48 3.75 1.13 5.22
C ARG A 48 3.85 0.71 6.69
N ASP A 49 3.17 1.44 7.56
CA ASP A 49 3.26 1.23 9.00
C ASP A 49 2.72 -0.17 9.37
N THR A 50 1.62 -0.59 8.74
CA THR A 50 1.04 -1.93 8.92
C THR A 50 1.96 -3.05 8.42
N LEU A 51 2.48 -2.94 7.19
CA LEU A 51 3.40 -3.95 6.62
C LEU A 51 4.69 -4.06 7.43
N THR A 52 5.21 -2.93 7.93
CA THR A 52 6.41 -2.91 8.79
C THR A 52 6.16 -3.67 10.09
N ALA A 53 4.98 -3.51 10.69
CA ALA A 53 4.60 -4.24 11.90
C ALA A 53 4.41 -5.75 11.67
N GLN A 54 3.95 -6.15 10.49
CA GLN A 54 3.77 -7.56 10.11
C GLN A 54 5.07 -8.25 9.67
N LEU A 55 6.07 -7.48 9.22
CA LEU A 55 7.31 -8.03 8.65
C LEU A 55 8.00 -9.11 9.50
N PRO A 56 8.10 -8.97 10.84
CA PRO A 56 8.75 -9.97 11.68
C PRO A 56 8.02 -11.33 11.71
N SER A 57 6.71 -11.37 11.46
CA SER A 57 5.92 -12.59 11.46
C SER A 57 5.88 -13.30 10.10
N LEU A 58 6.40 -12.67 9.04
CA LEU A 58 6.43 -13.23 7.69
C LEU A 58 7.70 -14.03 7.46
N THR A 59 7.60 -15.09 6.67
CA THR A 59 8.73 -15.95 6.28
C THR A 59 8.68 -16.29 4.79
N GLY A 60 9.80 -16.78 4.24
CA GLY A 60 9.89 -17.20 2.84
C GLY A 60 9.47 -16.12 1.84
N ASP A 61 8.69 -16.52 0.84
CA ASP A 61 8.25 -15.63 -0.25
C ASP A 61 7.35 -14.49 0.23
N GLU A 62 6.56 -14.71 1.29
CA GLU A 62 5.67 -13.67 1.83
C GLU A 62 6.48 -12.51 2.40
N ARG A 63 7.59 -12.81 3.06
CA ARG A 63 8.51 -11.80 3.57
C ARG A 63 9.15 -11.02 2.43
N LEU A 64 9.66 -11.71 1.40
CA LEU A 64 10.27 -11.07 0.22
C LEU A 64 9.29 -10.14 -0.50
N GLN A 65 8.04 -10.57 -0.65
CA GLN A 65 6.99 -9.74 -1.26
C GLN A 65 6.64 -8.52 -0.40
N ALA A 66 6.59 -8.68 0.92
CA ALA A 66 6.34 -7.57 1.84
C ALA A 66 7.50 -6.55 1.85
N GLU A 67 8.75 -7.01 1.79
CA GLU A 67 9.94 -6.16 1.69
C GLU A 67 9.95 -5.32 0.39
N ASP A 68 9.66 -5.93 -0.77
CA ASP A 68 9.53 -5.17 -2.03
C ASP A 68 8.36 -4.16 -1.96
N LEU A 69 7.22 -4.57 -1.42
CA LEU A 69 6.05 -3.69 -1.33
C LEU A 69 6.33 -2.48 -0.42
N LEU A 70 7.04 -2.69 0.70
CA LEU A 70 7.50 -1.62 1.59
C LEU A 70 8.45 -0.65 0.88
N ALA A 71 9.39 -1.16 0.08
CA ALA A 71 10.31 -0.32 -0.69
C ALA A 71 9.55 0.56 -1.69
N ARG A 72 8.56 0.00 -2.40
CA ARG A 72 7.71 0.74 -3.35
C ARG A 72 6.87 1.82 -2.66
N ILE A 73 6.21 1.47 -1.56
CA ILE A 73 5.41 2.43 -0.79
C ILE A 73 6.30 3.57 -0.27
N SER A 74 7.49 3.24 0.23
CA SER A 74 8.45 4.25 0.70
C SER A 74 8.90 5.18 -0.42
N SER A 75 9.12 4.65 -1.63
CA SER A 75 9.39 5.45 -2.82
C SER A 75 8.20 6.33 -3.20
N ALA A 76 6.97 5.82 -3.12
CA ALA A 76 5.76 6.57 -3.45
C ALA A 76 5.49 7.72 -2.46
N LEU A 77 5.83 7.53 -1.17
CA LEU A 77 5.69 8.55 -0.12
C LEU A 77 6.76 9.66 -0.18
N SER A 78 7.84 9.48 -0.93
CA SER A 78 8.89 10.50 -1.04
C SER A 78 8.35 11.78 -1.73
N PRO A 79 8.75 12.99 -1.28
CA PRO A 79 8.12 14.27 -1.66
C PRO A 79 8.26 14.67 -3.13
N TYR A 80 9.02 13.89 -3.91
CA TYR A 80 9.17 14.11 -5.34
C TYR A 80 8.45 13.00 -6.08
N TYR A 81 7.34 13.38 -6.71
CA TYR A 81 7.00 12.87 -8.02
C TYR A 81 8.27 12.88 -8.87
N ARG A 82 8.80 11.70 -9.17
CA ARG A 82 9.61 11.55 -10.39
C ARG A 82 8.66 11.23 -11.51
#